data_AF-W0JM66-F1
#
_entry.id   AF-W0JM66-F1
#
_cell.length_a   1.000
_cell.length_b   1.000
_cell.length_c   1.000
_cell.angle_alpha   90.00
_cell.angle_beta   90.00
_cell.angle_gamma   90.00
#
_symmetry.space_group_name_H-M   'P 1'
#
loop_
_entity.id
_entity.type
_entity.pdbx_description
1 polymer ?
#
loop_
_entity_poly.entity_id
_entity_poly.type
_entity_poly.pdbx_seq_one_letter_code
_entity_poly.pdbx_strand_id
1 'polypeptide(L)'
;MTRTALEDAAQSLSEAAEAADSDEASDRLETQSTKLEELATAGRGPDHGRLARHEHILNEIADEQGGAVADRVEDALESIHEFRETLEGV
;
A
#
# COMPACT_ATOMS: atom_id res chain seq x y z
N MET A 1 -12.35 4.51 -14.42
CA MET A 1 -12.94 4.10 -13.13
C MET A 1 -11.78 3.87 -12.20
N THR A 2 -11.83 4.43 -11.00
CA THR A 2 -10.76 4.24 -10.02
C THR A 2 -10.89 2.87 -9.38
N ARG A 3 -9.75 2.30 -8.98
CA ARG A 3 -9.67 1.00 -8.33
C ARG A 3 -9.73 1.22 -6.83
N THR A 4 -10.93 1.17 -6.27
CA THR A 4 -11.23 1.52 -4.87
C THR A 4 -10.29 0.85 -3.87
N ALA A 5 -10.05 -0.47 -4.00
CA ALA A 5 -9.11 -1.18 -3.13
C ALA A 5 -7.66 -0.61 -3.14
N LEU A 6 -7.20 -0.04 -4.25
CA LEU A 6 -5.89 0.63 -4.29
C LEU A 6 -5.93 2.05 -3.71
N GLU A 7 -7.08 2.73 -3.76
CA GLU A 7 -7.29 4.00 -3.05
C GLU A 7 -7.33 3.78 -1.54
N ASP A 8 -8.05 2.75 -1.08
CA ASP A 8 -8.16 2.38 0.34
C ASP A 8 -6.79 1.99 0.91
N ALA A 9 -5.99 1.23 0.14
CA ALA A 9 -4.61 0.94 0.48
C ALA A 9 -3.78 2.22 0.61
N ALA A 10 -3.91 3.15 -0.34
CA ALA A 10 -3.17 4.42 -0.29
C ALA A 10 -3.56 5.28 0.92
N GLN A 11 -4.85 5.34 1.26
CA GLN A 11 -5.33 6.05 2.44
C GLN A 11 -4.76 5.44 3.73
N SER A 12 -4.82 4.11 3.86
CA SER A 12 -4.28 3.41 5.03
C SER A 12 -2.78 3.69 5.23
N LEU A 13 -2.02 3.76 4.13
CA LEU A 13 -0.61 4.13 4.18
C LEU A 13 -0.36 5.61 4.51
N SER A 14 -1.24 6.52 4.10
CA SER A 14 -1.17 7.93 4.51
C SER A 14 -1.36 8.04 6.03
N GLU A 15 -2.36 7.35 6.58
CA GLU A 15 -2.60 7.32 8.02
C GLU A 15 -1.45 6.64 8.78
N ALA A 16 -0.80 5.65 8.16
CA ALA A 16 0.39 5.01 8.72
C ALA A 16 1.58 5.98 8.77
N ALA A 17 1.76 6.81 7.73
CA ALA A 17 2.80 7.83 7.71
C ALA A 17 2.60 8.86 8.83
N GLU A 18 1.36 9.32 9.04
CA GLU A 18 1.01 10.23 10.13
C GLU A 18 1.25 9.64 11.53
N ALA A 19 1.18 8.31 11.66
CA ALA A 19 1.42 7.59 12.90
C ALA A 19 2.90 7.19 13.11
N ALA A 20 3.76 7.38 12.12
CA ALA A 20 5.16 6.98 12.20
C ALA A 20 5.97 7.93 13.08
N ASP A 21 6.80 7.36 13.98
CA ASP A 21 7.66 8.13 14.88
C ASP A 21 8.94 8.66 14.21
N SER A 22 9.26 8.17 13.01
CA SER A 22 10.46 8.52 12.24
C SER A 22 10.08 9.19 10.93
N ASP A 23 10.70 10.33 10.63
CA ASP A 23 10.55 11.03 9.33
C ASP A 23 10.89 10.08 8.16
N GLU A 24 11.89 9.22 8.31
CA GLU A 24 12.27 8.25 7.27
C GLU A 24 11.15 7.23 6.99
N ALA A 25 10.46 6.76 8.03
CA ALA A 25 9.36 5.82 7.89
C ALA A 25 8.13 6.52 7.30
N SER A 26 7.83 7.73 7.77
CA SER A 26 6.77 8.58 7.22
C SER A 26 6.97 8.81 5.72
N ASP A 27 8.15 9.28 5.31
CA ASP A 27 8.48 9.54 3.90
C ASP A 27 8.35 8.28 3.02
N ARG A 28 8.78 7.12 3.54
CA ARG A 28 8.66 5.83 2.84
C ARG A 28 7.20 5.44 2.65
N LEU A 29 6.36 5.62 3.68
CA LEU A 29 4.93 5.31 3.64
C LEU A 29 4.17 6.25 2.70
N GLU A 30 4.39 7.57 2.78
CA GLU A 30 3.82 8.56 1.85
C GLU A 30 4.19 8.25 0.39
N THR A 31 5.45 7.86 0.17
CA THR A 31 5.92 7.45 -1.15
C THR A 31 5.16 6.22 -1.68
N GLN A 32 4.85 5.24 -0.83
CA GLN A 32 4.06 4.08 -1.26
C GLN A 32 2.58 4.44 -1.46
N SER A 33 2.01 5.27 -0.57
CA SER A 33 0.65 5.80 -0.70
C SER A 33 0.45 6.47 -2.06
N THR A 34 1.29 7.44 -2.42
CA THR A 34 1.23 8.15 -3.71
C THR A 34 1.30 7.19 -4.90
N LYS A 35 2.18 6.19 -4.85
CA LYS A 35 2.32 5.20 -5.94
C LYS A 35 1.06 4.35 -6.10
N LEU A 36 0.37 4.02 -5.01
CA LEU A 36 -0.89 3.27 -5.06
C LEU A 36 -2.03 4.15 -5.60
N GLU A 37 -2.11 5.43 -5.23
CA GLU A 37 -3.07 6.37 -5.81
C GLU A 37 -2.91 6.51 -7.33
N GLU A 38 -1.66 6.64 -7.80
CA GLU A 38 -1.34 6.67 -9.22
C GLU A 38 -1.80 5.39 -9.92
N LEU A 39 -1.60 4.23 -9.30
CA LEU A 39 -2.06 2.95 -9.82
C LEU A 39 -3.59 2.81 -9.83
N ALA A 40 -4.25 3.38 -8.83
CA ALA A 40 -5.69 3.35 -8.71
C ALA A 40 -6.36 4.09 -9.88
N THR A 41 -5.80 5.24 -10.26
CA THR A 41 -6.32 6.14 -11.30
C THR A 41 -5.78 5.86 -12.71
N ALA A 42 -4.72 5.06 -12.84
CA ALA A 42 -4.09 4.75 -14.12
C ALA A 42 -5.07 4.10 -15.13
N GLY A 43 -4.90 4.43 -16.41
CA GLY A 43 -5.72 3.84 -17.50
C GLY A 43 -5.57 2.32 -17.63
N ARG A 44 -4.45 1.75 -17.18
CA ARG A 44 -4.20 0.30 -17.11
C ARG A 44 -3.82 -0.07 -15.67
N GLY A 45 -4.37 -1.18 -15.18
CA GLY A 45 -4.10 -1.67 -13.83
C GLY A 45 -2.69 -2.24 -13.69
N PRO A 46 -2.13 -2.27 -12.46
CA PRO A 46 -0.88 -2.95 -12.19
C PRO A 46 -1.03 -4.46 -12.40
N ASP A 47 0.08 -5.11 -12.74
CA ASP A 47 0.19 -6.58 -12.74
C ASP A 47 0.58 -7.11 -11.34
N HIS A 48 0.46 -8.43 -11.16
CA HIS A 48 0.83 -9.10 -9.91
C HIS A 48 2.28 -8.84 -9.49
N GLY A 49 3.22 -8.78 -10.43
CA GLY A 49 4.63 -8.55 -10.11
C GLY A 49 4.93 -7.14 -9.62
N ARG A 50 4.20 -6.15 -10.11
CA ARG A 50 4.25 -4.77 -9.60
C ARG A 50 3.67 -4.70 -8.19
N LEU A 51 2.53 -5.32 -7.93
CA LEU A 51 1.89 -5.32 -6.62
C LEU A 51 2.74 -6.06 -5.58
N ALA A 52 3.30 -7.22 -5.93
CA ALA A 52 4.19 -7.97 -5.04
C ALA A 52 5.41 -7.17 -4.56
N ARG A 53 5.92 -6.25 -5.39
CA ARG A 53 7.01 -5.34 -4.98
C ARG A 53 6.55 -4.31 -3.95
N HIS A 54 5.33 -3.78 -4.10
CA HIS A 54 4.77 -2.87 -3.10
C HIS A 54 4.53 -3.61 -1.79
N GLU A 55 3.89 -4.77 -1.83
CA GLU A 55 3.64 -5.61 -0.64
C GLU A 55 4.94 -5.95 0.10
N HIS A 56 6.00 -6.32 -0.62
CA HIS A 56 7.29 -6.63 0.01
C HIS A 56 7.87 -5.43 0.78
N ILE A 57 7.86 -4.23 0.16
CA ILE A 57 8.34 -3.00 0.81
C ILE A 57 7.48 -2.67 2.03
N LEU A 58 6.16 -2.87 1.94
CA LEU A 58 5.24 -2.61 3.04
C LEU A 58 5.50 -3.56 4.22
N ASN A 59 5.68 -4.85 3.96
CA ASN A 59 6.06 -5.82 5.01
C ASN A 59 7.38 -5.41 5.70
N GLU A 60 8.40 -4.99 4.94
CA GLU A 60 9.65 -4.49 5.54
C GLU A 60 9.41 -3.28 6.46
N ILE A 61 8.57 -2.33 6.05
CA ILE A 61 8.25 -1.15 6.88
C ILE A 61 7.49 -1.57 8.16
N ALA A 62 6.51 -2.48 8.05
CA ALA A 62 5.75 -2.97 9.19
C ALA A 62 6.67 -3.69 10.20
N ASP A 63 7.57 -4.54 9.73
CA ASP A 63 8.56 -5.25 10.55
C ASP A 63 9.51 -4.28 11.28
N GLU A 64 9.87 -3.17 10.63
CA GLU A 64 10.75 -2.13 11.21
C GLU A 64 10.04 -1.25 12.25
N GLN A 65 8.80 -0.82 11.99
CA GLN A 65 8.08 0.16 12.83
C GLN A 65 7.22 -0.47 13.91
N GLY A 66 6.51 -1.56 13.62
CA GLY A 66 5.56 -2.19 14.53
C GLY A 66 4.37 -1.31 14.92
N GLY A 67 3.62 -1.75 15.92
CA GLY A 67 2.53 -0.98 16.55
C GLY A 67 1.49 -0.44 15.56
N ALA A 68 1.06 0.80 15.79
CA ALA A 68 0.00 1.44 15.02
C ALA A 68 0.34 1.66 13.53
N VAL A 69 1.63 1.67 13.18
CA VAL A 69 2.09 1.70 11.78
C VAL A 69 1.91 0.33 11.16
N ALA A 70 2.35 -0.73 11.83
CA ALA A 70 2.19 -2.10 11.33
C ALA A 70 0.72 -2.47 11.12
N ASP A 71 -0.16 -2.13 12.07
CA ASP A 71 -1.62 -2.39 11.95
C ASP A 71 -2.20 -1.76 10.67
N ARG A 72 -1.85 -0.51 10.37
CA ARG A 72 -2.33 0.18 9.15
C ARG A 72 -1.70 -0.32 7.88
N VAL A 73 -0.44 -0.76 7.96
CA VAL A 73 0.22 -1.40 6.82
C VAL A 73 -0.44 -2.74 6.51
N GLU A 74 -0.87 -3.50 7.52
CA GLU A 74 -1.66 -4.72 7.34
C GLU A 74 -3.00 -4.44 6.65
N ASP A 75 -3.73 -3.39 7.06
CA ASP A 75 -4.96 -2.95 6.39
C ASP A 75 -4.72 -2.61 4.90
N ALA A 76 -3.61 -1.93 4.60
CA ALA A 76 -3.22 -1.64 3.23
C ALA A 76 -2.89 -2.91 2.42
N LEU A 77 -2.21 -3.89 3.04
CA LEU A 77 -1.89 -5.17 2.42
C LEU A 77 -3.14 -6.00 2.12
N GLU A 78 -4.13 -6.01 3.02
CA GLU A 78 -5.43 -6.65 2.78
C GLU A 78 -6.13 -6.04 1.56
N SER A 79 -6.14 -4.71 1.48
CA SER A 79 -6.74 -3.98 0.34
C SER A 79 -6.03 -4.28 -0.98
N ILE A 80 -4.68 -4.37 -0.97
CA ILE A 80 -3.92 -4.79 -2.15
C ILE A 80 -4.24 -6.25 -2.54
N HIS A 81 -4.39 -7.14 -1.56
CA HIS A 81 -4.76 -8.52 -1.80
C HIS A 81 -6.14 -8.63 -2.45
N GLU A 82 -7.15 -7.91 -1.94
CA GLU A 82 -8.48 -7.83 -2.56
C GLU A 82 -8.38 -7.39 -4.02
N PHE A 83 -7.59 -6.34 -4.31
CA PHE A 83 -7.39 -5.91 -5.69
C PHE A 83 -6.77 -7.01 -6.55
N ARG A 84 -5.79 -7.75 -6.03
CA ARG A 84 -5.13 -8.84 -6.76
C ARG A 84 -6.08 -9.99 -7.09
N GLU A 85 -7.06 -10.29 -6.25
CA GLU A 85 -8.07 -11.31 -6.55
C GLU A 85 -8.91 -10.97 -7.79
N THR A 86 -9.00 -9.68 -8.13
CA THR A 86 -9.68 -9.22 -9.35
C THR A 86 -8.84 -9.36 -10.61
N LEU A 87 -7.52 -9.60 -10.48
CA LEU A 87 -6.63 -9.80 -11.61
C LEU A 87 -6.69 -11.26 -12.08
N GLU A 88 -6.95 -11.47 -13.38
CA GLU A 88 -6.95 -12.80 -13.96
C GLU A 88 -5.51 -13.35 -14.12
N GLY A 89 -5.24 -14.52 -13.55
CA GLY A 89 -4.03 -15.31 -13.80
C GLY A 89 -2.96 -15.24 -12.71
N VAL A 90 -2.92 -16.27 -11.86
CA VAL A 90 -1.82 -16.61 -10.94
C VAL A 90 -0.90 -17.66 -11.53
#